data_AF-A0A1Y5FGH4-F1
#
_entry.id   AF-A0A1Y5FGH4-F1
#
_cell.length_a   1.000
_cell.length_b   1.000
_cell.length_c   1.000
_cell.angle_alpha   90.00
_cell.angle_beta   90.00
_cell.angle_gamma   90.00
#
_symmetry.space_group_name_H-M   'P 1'
#
loop_
_entity.id
_entity.type
_entity.pdbx_description
1 polymer ?
#
loop_
_entity_poly.entity_id
_entity_poly.type
_entity_poly.pdbx_seq_one_letter_code
_entity_poly.pdbx_strand_id
1 'polypeptide(L)'
;MYHAQCVSFNWFTGRKVWLFRELQGSSFGDPWQSSLVVIQAHYLCRDAELLLVEGLSETSQFRKLRERLKRLGFRVAHASRHGRIKCYPVA
;
A
#
# COMPACT_ATOMS: atom_id res chain seq x y z
N MET A 1 -7.69 -5.60 9.96
CA MET A 1 -6.78 -6.52 9.20
C MET A 1 -6.60 -5.95 7.80
N TYR A 2 -5.42 -6.06 7.16
CA TYR A 2 -5.24 -5.57 5.78
C TYR A 2 -5.50 -6.67 4.76
N HIS A 3 -6.51 -6.46 3.91
CA HIS A 3 -6.73 -7.22 2.69
C HIS A 3 -5.92 -6.59 1.57
N ALA A 4 -5.15 -7.39 0.84
CA ALA A 4 -4.34 -6.94 -0.29
C ALA A 4 -4.89 -7.57 -1.57
N GLN A 5 -5.32 -6.74 -2.52
CA GLN A 5 -5.84 -7.18 -3.82
C GLN A 5 -4.95 -6.64 -4.94
N CYS A 6 -4.56 -7.49 -5.89
CA CYS A 6 -3.97 -7.02 -7.14
C CYS A 6 -5.10 -6.52 -8.03
N VAL A 7 -5.13 -5.22 -8.32
CA VAL A 7 -6.18 -4.61 -9.15
C VAL A 7 -5.79 -4.64 -10.62
N SER A 8 -4.50 -4.45 -10.91
CA SER A 8 -4.00 -4.46 -12.27
C SER A 8 -2.56 -4.95 -12.32
N PHE A 9 -2.25 -5.68 -13.39
CA PHE A 9 -0.89 -6.09 -13.69
C PHE A 9 -0.66 -6.04 -15.19
N ASN A 10 0.38 -5.33 -15.60
CA ASN A 10 0.83 -5.27 -16.98
C ASN A 10 2.07 -6.14 -17.14
N TRP A 11 1.91 -7.26 -17.86
CA TRP A 11 2.98 -8.24 -18.12
C TRP A 11 4.09 -7.73 -19.06
N PHE A 12 3.85 -6.67 -19.85
CA PHE A 12 4.88 -6.13 -20.74
C PHE A 12 5.82 -5.19 -20.01
N THR A 13 5.29 -4.40 -19.07
CA THR A 13 6.07 -3.40 -18.32
C THR A 13 6.43 -3.86 -16.91
N GLY A 14 5.78 -4.90 -16.40
CA GLY A 14 5.86 -5.31 -15.00
C GLY A 14 5.16 -4.35 -14.05
N ARG A 15 4.35 -3.41 -14.58
CA ARG A 15 3.58 -2.49 -13.74
C ARG A 15 2.54 -3.24 -12.96
N LYS A 16 2.52 -3.06 -11.64
CA LYS A 16 1.59 -3.74 -10.75
C LYS A 16 0.92 -2.76 -9.83
N VAL A 17 -0.41 -2.79 -9.78
CA VAL A 17 -1.21 -1.95 -8.92
C VAL A 17 -1.88 -2.85 -7.88
N TRP A 18 -1.53 -2.60 -6.62
CA TRP A 18 -2.14 -3.25 -5.48
C TRP A 18 -3.04 -2.28 -4.75
N LEU A 19 -4.15 -2.79 -4.23
CA LEU A 19 -5.04 -2.08 -3.35
C LEU A 19 -5.05 -2.77 -1.99
N PHE A 20 -4.57 -2.07 -0.98
CA PHE A 20 -4.66 -2.51 0.41
C PHE A 20 -5.84 -1.82 1.06
N ARG A 21 -6.68 -2.61 1.71
CA ARG A 21 -7.86 -2.13 2.43
C ARG A 21 -7.80 -2.63 3.85
N GLU A 22 -7.95 -1.72 4.80
CA GLU A 22 -8.14 -2.08 6.20
C GLU A 22 -9.60 -2.38 6.49
N LEU A 23 -9.87 -3.63 6.88
CA LEU A 23 -11.17 -4.06 7.37
C LEU A 23 -11.25 -3.81 8.89
N GLN A 24 -12.31 -3.10 9.32
CA GLN A 24 -12.62 -2.83 10.74
C GLN A 24 -13.03 -4.09 11.51
N GLY A 25 -13.43 -5.15 10.82
CA GLY A 25 -13.89 -6.39 11.41
C GLY A 25 -13.55 -7.59 10.53
N SER A 26 -14.06 -8.75 10.94
CA SER A 26 -13.92 -10.02 10.20
C SER A 26 -14.99 -10.20 9.11
N SER A 27 -15.91 -9.24 8.95
CA SER A 27 -17.12 -9.42 8.13
C SER A 27 -16.98 -8.81 6.74
N PHE A 28 -17.45 -9.55 5.74
CA PHE A 28 -17.54 -9.11 4.36
C PHE A 28 -18.64 -8.04 4.24
N GLY A 29 -18.31 -6.83 3.79
CA GLY A 29 -19.27 -5.72 3.64
C GLY A 29 -19.01 -4.53 4.58
N ASP A 30 -18.10 -4.65 5.55
CA ASP A 30 -17.74 -3.53 6.42
C ASP A 30 -17.08 -2.38 5.62
N PRO A 31 -17.39 -1.11 5.95
CA PRO A 31 -16.76 0.04 5.33
C PRO A 31 -15.25 0.04 5.61
N TRP A 32 -14.45 0.40 4.60
CA TRP A 32 -12.99 0.40 4.72
C TRP A 32 -12.52 1.62 5.52
N GLN A 33 -11.60 1.41 6.47
CA GLN A 33 -11.01 2.50 7.25
C GLN A 33 -9.93 3.26 6.49
N SER A 34 -9.11 2.51 5.77
CA SER A 34 -7.99 3.04 5.01
C SER A 34 -7.86 2.26 3.72
N SER A 35 -7.70 3.01 2.62
CA SER A 35 -7.41 2.46 1.31
C SER A 35 -6.08 2.99 0.85
N LEU A 36 -5.23 2.09 0.38
CA LEU A 36 -3.88 2.39 -0.07
C LEU A 36 -3.66 1.76 -1.43
N VAL A 37 -3.36 2.60 -2.42
CA VAL A 37 -2.88 2.15 -3.73
C VAL A 37 -1.37 2.08 -3.66
N VAL A 38 -0.80 0.94 -4.03
CA VAL A 38 0.65 0.74 -4.19
C VAL A 38 0.94 0.43 -5.63
N ILE A 39 1.77 1.26 -6.25
CA ILE A 39 2.20 1.07 -7.64
C ILE A 39 3.64 0.59 -7.65
N GLN A 40 3.87 -0.52 -8.32
CA GLN A 40 5.19 -0.93 -8.79
C GLN A 40 5.35 -0.43 -10.25
N ALA A 41 6.32 0.43 -10.52
CA ALA A 41 6.45 1.10 -11.81
C ALA A 41 6.95 0.19 -12.95
N HIS A 42 7.71 -0.86 -12.63
CA HIS A 42 8.16 -1.92 -13.54
C HIS A 42 8.83 -3.05 -12.74
N TYR A 43 9.20 -4.15 -13.40
CA TYR A 43 9.77 -5.37 -12.77
C TYR A 43 10.92 -5.13 -11.77
N LEU A 44 11.80 -4.17 -12.06
CA LEU A 44 12.99 -3.90 -11.26
C LEU A 44 12.77 -2.80 -10.21
N CYS A 45 11.71 -2.01 -10.36
CA CYS A 45 11.32 -1.03 -9.35
C CYS A 45 10.78 -1.78 -8.14
N ARG A 46 11.40 -1.57 -6.99
CA ARG A 46 10.96 -2.12 -5.70
C ARG A 46 10.42 -1.02 -4.79
N ASP A 47 10.03 0.11 -5.36
CA ASP A 47 9.45 1.20 -4.59
C ASP A 47 7.94 1.12 -4.67
N ALA A 48 7.29 1.47 -3.55
CA ALA A 48 5.85 1.52 -3.41
C ALA A 48 5.40 2.98 -3.38
N GLU A 49 4.64 3.41 -4.38
CA GLU A 49 3.98 4.72 -4.32
C GLU A 49 2.63 4.59 -3.62
N LEU A 50 2.48 5.22 -2.47
CA LEU A 50 1.29 5.27 -1.62
C LEU A 50 0.48 6.54 -1.96
N LEU A 51 -0.50 6.40 -2.87
CA LEU A 51 -1.20 7.56 -3.45
C LEU A 51 -2.31 8.14 -2.57
N LEU A 52 -2.99 7.29 -1.80
CA LEU A 52 -4.08 7.69 -0.92
C LEU A 52 -3.87 7.02 0.42
N VAL A 53 -3.96 7.78 1.49
CA VAL A 53 -3.99 7.28 2.86
C VAL A 53 -5.07 8.07 3.58
N GLU A 54 -6.29 7.56 3.55
CA GLU A 54 -7.33 8.02 4.45
C GLU A 54 -7.25 7.21 5.74
N GLY A 55 -7.36 7.86 6.90
CA GLY A 55 -7.58 7.16 8.17
C GLY A 55 -6.39 6.48 8.86
N LEU A 56 -5.14 6.59 8.37
CA LEU A 56 -3.97 6.12 9.15
C LEU A 56 -3.55 7.17 10.19
N SER A 57 -4.20 7.16 11.35
CA SER A 57 -3.85 8.00 12.50
C SER A 57 -2.89 7.31 13.46
N GLU A 58 -2.85 5.97 13.48
CA GLU A 58 -2.12 5.21 14.49
C GLU A 58 -0.79 4.63 13.98
N THR A 59 0.25 4.70 14.82
CA THR A 59 1.57 4.10 14.53
C THR A 59 1.50 2.57 14.36
N SER A 60 0.55 1.91 15.04
CA SER A 60 0.30 0.46 14.95
C SER A 60 -0.06 0.02 13.53
N GLN A 61 -0.86 0.81 12.82
CA GLN A 61 -1.32 0.57 11.46
C GLN A 61 -0.17 0.74 10.45
N PHE A 62 0.68 1.75 10.65
CA PHE A 62 1.89 1.93 9.84
C PHE A 62 2.86 0.75 9.95
N ARG A 63 2.99 0.12 11.13
CA ARG A 63 3.81 -1.09 11.29
C ARG A 63 3.27 -2.26 10.48
N LYS A 64 1.96 -2.53 10.58
CA LYS A 64 1.29 -3.60 9.80
C LYS A 64 1.43 -3.37 8.29
N LEU A 65 1.31 -2.12 7.85
CA LEU A 65 1.51 -1.75 6.45
C LEU A 65 2.94 -2.04 5.99
N ARG A 66 3.95 -1.61 6.76
CA ARG A 66 5.37 -1.88 6.46
C ARG A 66 5.65 -3.37 6.32
N GLU A 67 5.14 -4.20 7.23
CA GLU A 67 5.29 -5.65 7.12
C GLU A 67 4.69 -6.22 5.83
N ARG A 68 3.53 -5.69 5.40
CA ARG A 68 2.88 -6.14 4.17
C ARG A 68 3.67 -5.73 2.93
N LEU A 69 4.16 -4.50 2.89
CA LEU A 69 5.03 -4.01 1.82
C LEU A 69 6.33 -4.83 1.73
N LYS A 70 6.91 -5.20 2.88
CA LYS A 70 8.09 -6.06 2.97
C LYS A 70 7.85 -7.45 2.36
N ARG A 71 6.72 -8.09 2.70
CA ARG A 71 6.34 -9.41 2.12
C ARG A 71 6.13 -9.37 0.61
N LEU A 72 5.79 -8.20 0.07
CA LEU A 72 5.63 -7.99 -1.37
C LEU A 72 6.94 -7.60 -2.07
N GLY A 73 8.05 -7.51 -1.34
CA GLY A 73 9.37 -7.24 -1.88
C GLY A 73 9.67 -5.75 -2.12
N PHE A 74 8.86 -4.84 -1.58
CA PHE A 74 9.14 -3.40 -1.66
C PHE A 74 10.27 -3.01 -0.70
N ARG A 75 11.16 -2.11 -1.14
CA ARG A 75 12.28 -1.54 -0.39
C ARG A 75 11.92 -0.23 0.30
N VAL A 76 11.16 0.61 -0.40
CA VAL A 76 10.81 1.97 0.04
C VAL A 76 9.33 2.22 -0.23
N ALA A 77 8.70 3.04 0.61
CA ALA A 77 7.33 3.49 0.44
C ALA A 77 7.24 5.02 0.44
N HIS A 78 6.48 5.60 -0.49
CA HIS A 78 6.32 7.04 -0.65
C HIS A 78 4.87 7.43 -0.40
N ALA A 79 4.56 8.17 0.66
CA ALA A 79 3.21 8.69 0.89
C ALA A 79 3.08 10.13 0.42
N SER A 80 2.10 10.40 -0.44
CA SER A 80 1.74 11.78 -0.79
C SER A 80 0.59 12.26 0.10
N ARG A 81 0.76 13.42 0.75
CA ARG A 81 -0.30 14.11 1.49
C ARG A 81 -0.28 15.59 1.11
N HIS A 82 -1.38 16.08 0.53
CA HIS A 82 -1.50 17.48 0.06
C HIS A 82 -0.31 17.91 -0.83
N GLY A 83 0.13 17.06 -1.75
CA GLY A 83 1.27 17.32 -2.64
C GLY A 83 2.65 17.18 -1.98
N ARG A 84 2.74 16.93 -0.67
CA ARG A 84 4.00 16.62 0.02
C ARG A 84 4.26 15.12 0.00
N ILE A 85 5.38 14.72 -0.57
CA ILE A 85 5.83 13.33 -0.59
C ILE A 85 6.70 13.08 0.63
N LYS A 86 6.35 12.05 1.41
CA LYS A 86 7.15 11.56 2.53
C LYS A 86 7.60 10.13 2.25
N CYS A 87 8.91 9.91 2.29
CA CYS A 87 9.52 8.61 2.05
C CYS A 87 9.74 7.86 3.36
N TYR A 88 9.50 6.55 3.34
CA TYR A 88 9.70 5.66 4.48
C TYR A 88 10.46 4.42 4.04
N PRO A 89 11.55 4.04 4.74
CA PRO A 89 12.19 2.75 4.51
C PRO A 89 11.27 1.63 5.02
N VAL A 90 11.15 0.54 4.24
CA VAL A 90 10.30 -0.61 4.58
C VAL A 90 11.03 -1.63 5.48
N ALA A 91 12.32 -1.39 5.79
CA ALA A 91 13.22 -2.26 6.58
C ALA A 91 12.59 -2.84 7.85
#